data_AF-J4C317-F1
#
_entry.id   AF-J4C317-F1
#
_cell.length_a   1.000
_cell.length_b   1.000
_cell.length_c   1.000
_cell.angle_alpha   90.00
_cell.angle_beta   90.00
_cell.angle_gamma   90.00
#
_symmetry.space_group_name_H-M   'P 1'
#
loop_
_entity.id
_entity.type
_entity.pdbx_description
1 polymer ?
#
loop_
_entity_poly.entity_id
_entity_poly.type
_entity_poly.pdbx_seq_one_letter_code
_entity_poly.pdbx_strand_id
1 'polypeptide(L)'
;MNSNDVELDNFYSTAFKAIYYPRESIPKDHLPYGLISDHSKYTNQQAAIKKDEWALEIYEDCLKYLNDDEKTDPESWNDDFVLFTNLQIAFYNKADLIREEEEFDKLVNYTSKHIRNLRSYVARNAHLFLECLTYCLDDDKLSNLCYKIITNLLACTGSEKSIYREPSKKNLKNLTNKSAKLFNQEILWILLEHTQNKNKRISSSAGDSTLEYFTNVSQKDLEVLDMPKFANYVESSLNSGNIDVKKSIKQLIIKLPKALSELKLKEFIKESENKKATRKVLKKEHSPNL
;
A
#
# COMPACT_ATOMS: atom_id res chain seq x y z
N MET A 1 -11.27 38.92 17.60
CA MET A 1 -10.75 37.60 17.99
C MET A 1 -11.90 36.87 18.64
N ASN A 2 -12.49 35.91 17.94
CA ASN A 2 -13.54 35.07 18.50
C ASN A 2 -12.92 34.16 19.57
N SER A 3 -13.68 33.75 20.59
CA SER A 3 -13.18 32.83 21.63
C SER A 3 -12.63 31.53 21.06
N ASN A 4 -13.16 31.07 19.92
CA ASN A 4 -12.69 29.89 19.20
C ASN A 4 -11.27 30.05 18.62
N ASP A 5 -10.89 31.27 18.20
CA ASP A 5 -9.56 31.52 17.63
C ASP A 5 -8.49 31.46 18.74
N VAL A 6 -8.84 31.91 19.94
CA VAL A 6 -7.96 31.91 21.12
C VAL A 6 -7.80 30.51 21.72
N GLU A 7 -8.83 29.65 21.61
CA GLU A 7 -8.75 28.24 21.99
C GLU A 7 -7.94 27.41 20.99
N LEU A 8 -8.08 27.67 19.68
CA LEU A 8 -7.22 27.09 18.64
C LEU A 8 -5.76 27.52 18.86
N ASP A 9 -5.51 28.81 19.03
CA ASP A 9 -4.16 29.33 19.28
C ASP A 9 -3.55 28.78 20.56
N ASN A 10 -4.35 28.52 21.62
CA ASN A 10 -3.85 27.89 22.84
C ASN A 10 -3.60 26.38 22.67
N PHE A 11 -4.36 25.68 21.83
CA PHE A 11 -4.05 24.29 21.47
C PHE A 11 -2.74 24.21 20.68
N TYR A 12 -2.48 25.19 19.80
CA TYR A 12 -1.27 25.28 18.99
C TYR A 12 -0.09 25.97 19.70
N SER A 13 -0.31 26.71 20.81
CA SER A 13 0.75 27.36 21.60
C SER A 13 1.59 26.36 22.40
N THR A 14 1.02 25.19 22.73
CA THR A 14 1.79 23.97 23.00
C THR A 14 2.18 23.33 21.68
N ALA A 15 3.47 23.35 21.33
CA ALA A 15 3.99 22.80 20.09
C ALA A 15 3.36 21.44 19.75
N PHE A 16 2.59 21.39 18.65
CA PHE A 16 1.92 20.17 18.18
C PHE A 16 2.90 18.99 18.18
N LYS A 17 2.62 17.98 19.00
CA LYS A 17 3.48 16.80 19.13
C LYS A 17 2.90 15.69 18.28
N ALA A 18 3.53 15.40 17.15
CA ALA A 18 3.18 14.25 16.31
C ALA A 18 3.48 12.92 17.03
N ILE A 19 2.43 12.16 17.35
CA ILE A 19 2.50 10.84 17.98
C ILE A 19 2.16 9.79 16.92
N TYR A 20 3.02 8.78 16.79
CA TYR A 20 2.81 7.66 15.88
C TYR A 20 2.61 6.39 16.67
N TYR A 21 1.60 5.61 16.29
CA TYR A 21 1.26 4.37 16.97
C TYR A 21 1.63 3.17 16.10
N PRO A 22 2.49 2.25 16.57
CA PRO A 22 2.44 0.88 16.08
C PRO A 22 1.08 0.25 16.43
N ARG A 23 0.68 -0.78 15.68
CA ARG A 23 -0.63 -1.44 15.82
C ARG A 23 -0.91 -1.88 17.25
N GLU A 24 0.09 -2.41 17.93
CA GLU A 24 -0.02 -2.98 19.28
C GLU A 24 -0.27 -1.91 20.35
N SER A 25 0.05 -0.64 20.06
CA SER A 25 -0.12 0.48 20.98
C SER A 25 -1.23 1.44 20.56
N ILE A 26 -2.08 1.07 19.60
CA ILE A 26 -3.20 1.93 19.18
C ILE A 26 -4.16 2.14 20.36
N PRO A 27 -4.51 3.41 20.68
CA PRO A 27 -5.49 3.73 21.71
C PRO A 27 -6.82 2.98 21.50
N LYS A 28 -7.43 2.54 22.60
CA LYS A 28 -8.71 1.81 22.60
C LYS A 28 -9.82 2.53 23.34
N ASP A 29 -9.49 3.63 24.00
CA ASP A 29 -10.32 4.32 24.97
C ASP A 29 -10.21 5.85 24.90
N HIS A 30 -9.25 6.40 24.17
CA HIS A 30 -9.02 7.84 24.05
C HIS A 30 -8.54 8.25 22.65
N LEU A 31 -8.70 9.54 22.32
CA LEU A 31 -8.17 10.17 21.12
C LEU A 31 -7.04 11.13 21.48
N PRO A 32 -5.83 11.00 20.91
CA PRO A 32 -4.70 11.85 21.27
C PRO A 32 -4.90 13.34 20.96
N TYR A 33 -5.78 13.65 20.01
CA TYR A 33 -6.06 15.00 19.52
C TYR A 33 -7.56 15.31 19.41
N GLY A 34 -8.40 14.46 20.01
CA GLY A 34 -9.85 14.52 19.87
C GLY A 34 -10.37 14.25 18.46
N LEU A 35 -11.65 14.57 18.24
CA LEU A 35 -12.27 14.55 16.91
C LEU A 35 -11.78 15.75 16.10
N ILE A 36 -11.89 15.68 14.77
CA ILE A 36 -11.56 16.78 13.87
C ILE A 36 -12.58 17.92 14.06
N SER A 37 -13.86 17.60 14.24
CA SER A 37 -14.90 18.61 14.53
C SER A 37 -14.88 19.14 15.97
N ASP A 38 -14.25 18.42 16.91
CA ASP A 38 -14.15 18.78 18.33
C ASP A 38 -12.89 18.14 18.95
N HIS A 39 -11.80 18.91 18.96
CA HIS A 39 -10.51 18.47 19.50
C HIS A 39 -10.51 18.24 21.01
N SER A 40 -11.54 18.68 21.75
CA SER A 40 -11.64 18.44 23.19
C SER A 40 -12.18 17.04 23.50
N LYS A 41 -13.00 16.50 22.60
CA LYS A 41 -13.74 15.25 22.82
C LYS A 41 -12.80 14.05 22.87
N TYR A 42 -13.01 13.16 23.84
CA TYR A 42 -12.23 11.92 24.04
C TYR A 42 -10.72 12.08 24.32
N THR A 43 -10.22 13.29 24.56
CA THR A 43 -8.81 13.51 24.94
C THR A 43 -8.47 13.00 26.34
N ASN A 44 -9.43 13.06 27.27
CA ASN A 44 -9.23 12.76 28.69
C ASN A 44 -10.11 11.60 29.21
N GLN A 45 -10.91 10.94 28.36
CA GLN A 45 -11.91 9.98 28.86
C GLN A 45 -11.36 8.55 29.01
N GLN A 46 -11.72 7.93 30.16
CA GLN A 46 -11.78 6.48 30.42
C GLN A 46 -13.25 6.01 30.44
N ALA A 47 -14.09 6.54 29.54
CA ALA A 47 -15.51 6.25 29.55
C ALA A 47 -15.81 4.87 28.94
N ALA A 48 -16.77 4.15 29.53
CA ALA A 48 -17.26 2.84 29.12
C ALA A 48 -18.07 2.90 27.80
N ILE A 49 -17.52 3.52 26.76
CA ILE A 49 -18.11 3.52 25.42
C ILE A 49 -17.89 2.13 24.84
N LYS A 50 -18.94 1.55 24.24
CA LYS A 50 -18.78 0.32 23.48
C LYS A 50 -17.82 0.60 22.34
N LYS A 51 -16.73 -0.16 22.29
CA LYS A 51 -15.62 -0.02 21.34
C LYS A 51 -16.08 0.22 19.89
N ASP A 52 -17.15 -0.44 19.47
CA ASP A 52 -17.67 -0.36 18.11
C ASP A 52 -18.42 0.94 17.80
N GLU A 53 -19.19 1.46 18.78
CA GLU A 53 -19.90 2.74 18.66
C GLU A 53 -18.89 3.88 18.61
N TRP A 54 -17.85 3.80 19.44
CA TRP A 54 -16.74 4.75 19.47
C TRP A 54 -15.97 4.80 18.14
N ALA A 55 -15.58 3.64 17.61
CA ALA A 55 -14.85 3.56 16.33
C ALA A 55 -15.69 4.09 15.15
N LEU A 56 -17.01 3.85 15.17
CA LEU A 56 -17.92 4.36 14.15
C LEU A 56 -18.03 5.88 14.20
N GLU A 57 -18.17 6.46 15.39
CA GLU A 57 -18.25 7.92 15.54
C GLU A 57 -16.97 8.61 15.03
N ILE A 58 -15.79 8.07 15.37
CA ILE A 58 -14.50 8.58 14.88
C ILE A 58 -14.46 8.52 13.34
N TYR A 59 -14.91 7.41 12.76
CA TYR A 59 -14.92 7.22 11.32
C TYR A 59 -15.86 8.20 10.62
N GLU A 60 -17.06 8.44 11.16
CA GLU A 60 -18.04 9.37 10.60
C GLU A 60 -17.56 10.83 10.66
N ASP A 61 -16.87 11.21 11.73
CA ASP A 61 -16.19 12.52 11.83
C ASP A 61 -15.11 12.69 10.74
N CYS A 62 -14.29 11.65 10.54
CA CYS A 62 -13.28 11.63 9.48
C CYS A 62 -13.90 11.73 8.08
N LEU A 63 -15.00 11.01 7.82
CA LEU A 63 -15.70 11.08 6.54
C LEU A 63 -16.32 12.45 6.28
N LYS A 64 -16.87 13.11 7.31
CA LYS A 64 -17.37 14.50 7.18
C LYS A 64 -16.25 15.44 6.74
N TYR A 65 -15.07 15.36 7.37
CA TYR A 65 -13.90 16.15 6.97
C TYR A 65 -13.43 15.86 5.53
N LEU A 66 -13.60 14.62 5.05
CA LEU A 66 -13.26 14.24 3.67
C LEU A 66 -14.28 14.71 2.63
N ASN A 67 -15.54 14.91 3.05
CA ASN A 67 -16.64 15.36 2.19
C ASN A 67 -16.83 16.88 2.17
N ASP A 68 -16.11 17.61 3.02
CA ASP A 68 -16.18 19.06 3.05
C ASP A 68 -15.37 19.65 1.87
N ASP A 69 -16.08 19.95 0.79
CA ASP A 69 -15.54 20.58 -0.41
C ASP A 69 -15.17 22.07 -0.19
N GLU A 70 -15.68 22.69 0.88
CA GLU A 70 -15.43 24.08 1.25
C GLU A 70 -14.27 24.20 2.24
N LYS A 71 -13.13 23.56 1.96
CA LYS A 71 -11.91 23.79 2.75
C LYS A 71 -11.48 25.26 2.63
N THR A 72 -11.99 26.10 3.52
CA THR A 72 -11.74 27.54 3.56
C THR A 72 -10.32 27.88 3.95
N ASP A 73 -9.54 26.92 4.45
CA ASP A 73 -8.14 27.14 4.78
C ASP A 73 -7.21 26.02 4.25
N PRO A 74 -6.31 26.32 3.29
CA PRO A 74 -5.28 25.41 2.80
C PRO A 74 -4.25 24.96 3.86
N GLU A 75 -4.32 25.48 5.09
CA GLU A 75 -3.25 25.39 6.08
C GLU A 75 -3.34 24.27 7.12
N SER A 76 -4.45 23.55 7.28
CA SER A 76 -4.56 22.57 8.38
C SER A 76 -3.93 21.19 8.08
N TRP A 77 -2.61 21.17 7.91
CA TRP A 77 -1.86 19.92 7.95
C TRP A 77 -1.99 19.16 9.27
N ASN A 78 -2.36 19.89 10.34
CA ASN A 78 -2.69 19.32 11.64
C ASN A 78 -3.92 18.43 11.50
N ASP A 79 -4.99 18.90 10.87
CA ASP A 79 -6.20 18.09 10.67
C ASP A 79 -5.94 16.91 9.73
N ASP A 80 -5.09 17.07 8.71
CA ASP A 80 -4.65 15.90 7.92
C ASP A 80 -3.92 14.86 8.79
N PHE A 81 -3.07 15.31 9.72
CA PHE A 81 -2.39 14.41 10.63
C PHE A 81 -3.38 13.75 11.61
N VAL A 82 -4.31 14.53 12.18
CA VAL A 82 -5.34 14.05 13.10
C VAL A 82 -6.25 13.07 12.38
N LEU A 83 -6.69 13.37 11.16
CA LEU A 83 -7.47 12.49 10.30
C LEU A 83 -6.82 11.11 10.16
N PHE A 84 -5.55 11.04 9.73
CA PHE A 84 -4.89 9.74 9.56
C PHE A 84 -4.70 9.01 10.90
N THR A 85 -4.49 9.73 12.00
CA THR A 85 -4.40 9.13 13.35
C THR A 85 -5.75 8.53 13.76
N ASN A 86 -6.82 9.30 13.61
CA ASN A 86 -8.18 8.92 13.97
C ASN A 86 -8.69 7.76 13.11
N LEU A 87 -8.41 7.77 11.80
CA LEU A 87 -8.70 6.66 10.91
C LEU A 87 -7.97 5.38 11.33
N GLN A 88 -6.68 5.45 11.69
CA GLN A 88 -5.97 4.26 12.21
C GLN A 88 -6.61 3.73 13.50
N ILE A 89 -6.96 4.63 14.43
CA ILE A 89 -7.65 4.25 15.68
C ILE A 89 -8.98 3.57 15.37
N ALA A 90 -9.80 4.16 14.49
CA ALA A 90 -11.08 3.59 14.11
C ALA A 90 -10.93 2.20 13.50
N PHE A 91 -10.10 2.04 12.46
CA PHE A 91 -9.95 0.77 11.72
C PHE A 91 -9.34 -0.36 12.54
N TYR A 92 -8.39 -0.07 13.44
CA TYR A 92 -7.84 -1.11 14.31
C TYR A 92 -8.78 -1.50 15.45
N ASN A 93 -9.70 -0.61 15.83
CA ASN A 93 -10.73 -0.92 16.82
C ASN A 93 -11.96 -1.62 16.20
N LYS A 94 -12.28 -1.33 14.93
CA LYS A 94 -13.36 -1.94 14.15
C LYS A 94 -12.98 -2.01 12.66
N ALA A 95 -12.86 -3.21 12.10
CA ALA A 95 -12.33 -3.39 10.74
C ALA A 95 -13.40 -3.18 9.64
N ASP A 96 -14.67 -3.36 9.96
CA ASP A 96 -15.84 -3.29 9.07
C ASP A 96 -16.52 -1.90 9.09
N LEU A 97 -15.72 -0.84 8.95
CA LEU A 97 -16.23 0.54 9.01
C LEU A 97 -16.75 1.07 7.66
N ILE A 98 -16.18 0.60 6.55
CA ILE A 98 -16.54 1.06 5.20
C ILE A 98 -17.88 0.46 4.80
N ARG A 99 -18.89 1.31 4.55
CA ARG A 99 -20.25 0.92 4.18
C ARG A 99 -20.46 0.97 2.68
N GLU A 100 -19.89 1.98 2.02
CA GLU A 100 -20.12 2.26 0.60
C GLU A 100 -18.81 2.31 -0.20
N GLU A 101 -18.88 2.00 -1.49
CA GLU A 101 -17.72 2.06 -2.40
C GLU A 101 -17.20 3.49 -2.56
N GLU A 102 -18.09 4.49 -2.56
CA GLU A 102 -17.71 5.90 -2.64
C GLU A 102 -16.89 6.35 -1.42
N GLU A 103 -17.25 5.89 -0.21
CA GLU A 103 -16.49 6.17 1.02
C GLU A 103 -15.06 5.61 0.91
N PHE A 104 -14.94 4.37 0.41
CA PHE A 104 -13.64 3.73 0.17
C PHE A 104 -12.80 4.50 -0.83
N ASP A 105 -13.40 4.89 -1.95
CA ASP A 105 -12.74 5.62 -3.02
C ASP A 105 -12.20 6.97 -2.55
N LYS A 106 -12.99 7.71 -1.78
CA LYS A 106 -12.55 8.97 -1.16
C LYS A 106 -11.36 8.74 -0.22
N LEU A 107 -11.43 7.75 0.66
CA LEU A 107 -10.34 7.41 1.58
C LEU A 107 -9.04 7.06 0.84
N VAL A 108 -9.13 6.21 -0.18
CA VAL A 108 -7.96 5.78 -0.95
C VAL A 108 -7.37 6.94 -1.76
N ASN A 109 -8.20 7.75 -2.42
CA ASN A 109 -7.75 8.91 -3.18
C ASN A 109 -7.07 9.94 -2.27
N TYR A 110 -7.67 10.22 -1.10
CA TYR A 110 -7.10 11.15 -0.13
C TYR A 110 -5.77 10.63 0.42
N THR A 111 -5.71 9.36 0.84
CA THR A 111 -4.49 8.73 1.33
C THR A 111 -3.38 8.79 0.27
N SER A 112 -3.72 8.43 -0.97
CA SER A 112 -2.81 8.45 -2.12
C SER A 112 -2.21 9.84 -2.38
N LYS A 113 -3.01 10.91 -2.29
CA LYS A 113 -2.54 12.29 -2.41
C LYS A 113 -1.54 12.64 -1.29
N HIS A 114 -1.73 12.11 -0.08
CA HIS A 114 -0.95 12.48 1.09
C HIS A 114 0.28 11.61 1.37
N ILE A 115 0.46 10.44 0.73
CA ILE A 115 1.70 9.65 0.91
C ILE A 115 2.98 10.39 0.46
N ARG A 116 2.84 11.43 -0.37
CA ARG A 116 3.94 12.34 -0.79
C ARG A 116 3.79 13.75 -0.24
N ASN A 117 3.03 13.95 0.84
CA ASN A 117 2.82 15.27 1.41
C ASN A 117 4.16 15.97 1.73
N LEU A 118 4.22 17.27 1.44
CA LEU A 118 5.42 18.09 1.67
C LEU A 118 5.85 18.08 3.14
N ARG A 119 4.87 18.00 4.05
CA ARG A 119 5.09 17.83 5.47
C ARG A 119 5.29 16.35 5.76
N SER A 120 6.51 16.01 6.15
CA SER A 120 6.94 14.63 6.42
C SER A 120 6.07 13.90 7.44
N TYR A 121 5.52 14.62 8.43
CA TYR A 121 4.69 14.04 9.47
C TYR A 121 3.35 13.52 8.91
N VAL A 122 2.71 14.30 8.04
CA VAL A 122 1.47 13.91 7.35
C VAL A 122 1.73 12.74 6.41
N ALA A 123 2.80 12.81 5.61
CA ALA A 123 3.16 11.72 4.70
C ALA A 123 3.44 10.40 5.42
N ARG A 124 4.17 10.47 6.53
CA ARG A 124 4.41 9.30 7.38
C ARG A 124 3.11 8.74 7.92
N ASN A 125 2.19 9.59 8.38
CA ASN A 125 0.92 9.12 8.94
C ASN A 125 0.00 8.52 7.86
N ALA A 126 -0.03 9.09 6.66
CA ALA A 126 -0.73 8.50 5.51
C ALA A 126 -0.18 7.10 5.17
N HIS A 127 1.14 6.91 5.23
CA HIS A 127 1.76 5.60 5.05
C HIS A 127 1.39 4.59 6.15
N LEU A 128 1.24 5.03 7.40
CA LEU A 128 0.80 4.17 8.50
C LEU A 128 -0.68 3.82 8.37
N PHE A 129 -1.51 4.76 7.92
CA PHE A 129 -2.91 4.46 7.61
C PHE A 129 -3.04 3.48 6.44
N LEU A 130 -2.21 3.61 5.40
CA LEU A 130 -2.18 2.62 4.32
C LEU A 130 -1.77 1.22 4.82
N GLU A 131 -0.82 1.14 5.75
CA GLU A 131 -0.48 -0.12 6.42
C GLU A 131 -1.68 -0.67 7.21
N CYS A 132 -2.42 0.18 7.93
CA CYS A 132 -3.66 -0.17 8.62
C CYS A 132 -4.72 -0.73 7.67
N LEU A 133 -5.01 -0.04 6.56
CA LEU A 133 -5.93 -0.53 5.52
C LEU A 133 -5.48 -1.89 4.97
N THR A 134 -4.20 -2.04 4.69
CA THR A 134 -3.64 -3.32 4.23
C THR A 134 -3.99 -4.45 5.20
N TYR A 135 -3.95 -4.22 6.51
CA TYR A 135 -4.31 -5.24 7.49
C TYR A 135 -5.82 -5.44 7.66
N CYS A 136 -6.60 -4.36 7.73
CA CYS A 136 -8.00 -4.41 8.13
C CYS A 136 -8.97 -4.71 6.99
N LEU A 137 -8.62 -4.41 5.73
CA LEU A 137 -9.52 -4.66 4.61
C LEU A 137 -9.74 -6.16 4.35
N ASP A 138 -10.97 -6.46 3.96
CA ASP A 138 -11.37 -7.72 3.34
C ASP A 138 -10.73 -7.87 1.95
N ASP A 139 -10.88 -9.07 1.39
CA ASP A 139 -10.15 -9.51 0.22
C ASP A 139 -10.50 -8.71 -1.06
N ASP A 140 -11.78 -8.42 -1.27
CA ASP A 140 -12.25 -7.65 -2.44
C ASP A 140 -11.78 -6.19 -2.39
N LYS A 141 -11.92 -5.51 -1.24
CA LYS A 141 -11.47 -4.12 -1.10
C LYS A 141 -9.94 -4.02 -1.11
N LEU A 142 -9.21 -5.04 -0.64
CA LEU A 142 -7.76 -5.08 -0.72
C LEU A 142 -7.28 -5.09 -2.18
N SER A 143 -7.93 -5.87 -3.05
CA SER A 143 -7.61 -5.87 -4.48
C SER A 143 -7.83 -4.49 -5.11
N ASN A 144 -8.95 -3.84 -4.81
CA ASN A 144 -9.25 -2.48 -5.27
C ASN A 144 -8.25 -1.45 -4.73
N LEU A 145 -7.81 -1.57 -3.47
CA LEU A 145 -6.74 -0.74 -2.90
C LEU A 145 -5.45 -0.85 -3.71
N CYS A 146 -5.05 -2.09 -4.05
CA CYS A 146 -3.81 -2.35 -4.79
C CYS A 146 -3.78 -1.61 -6.13
N TYR A 147 -4.86 -1.65 -6.91
CA TYR A 147 -4.96 -0.95 -8.19
C TYR A 147 -4.70 0.55 -8.08
N LYS A 148 -5.23 1.17 -7.02
CA LYS A 148 -5.20 2.62 -6.85
C LYS A 148 -3.87 3.11 -6.27
N ILE A 149 -3.18 2.27 -5.49
CA ILE A 149 -2.04 2.72 -4.68
C ILE A 149 -0.67 2.23 -5.15
N ILE A 150 -0.57 1.09 -5.83
CA ILE A 150 0.73 0.47 -6.18
C ILE A 150 1.60 1.42 -7.01
N THR A 151 1.03 2.03 -8.06
CA THR A 151 1.75 2.98 -8.92
C THR A 151 2.27 4.19 -8.12
N ASN A 152 1.48 4.70 -7.18
CA ASN A 152 1.86 5.83 -6.34
C ASN A 152 2.97 5.45 -5.35
N LEU A 153 2.90 4.26 -4.73
CA LEU A 153 3.96 3.75 -3.87
C LEU A 153 5.26 3.51 -4.65
N LEU A 154 5.17 2.92 -5.86
CA LEU A 154 6.32 2.73 -6.73
C LEU A 154 6.96 4.07 -7.08
N ALA A 155 6.17 5.10 -7.42
CA ALA A 155 6.68 6.46 -7.63
C ALA A 155 7.42 7.00 -6.39
N CYS A 156 6.89 6.78 -5.18
CA CYS A 156 7.53 7.19 -3.93
C CYS A 156 8.88 6.49 -3.70
N THR A 157 9.06 5.24 -4.14
CA THR A 157 10.37 4.55 -4.01
C THR A 157 11.48 5.25 -4.80
N GLY A 158 11.13 6.00 -5.85
CA GLY A 158 12.04 6.83 -6.63
C GLY A 158 12.55 8.09 -5.90
N SER A 159 11.89 8.49 -4.81
CA SER A 159 12.21 9.71 -4.06
C SER A 159 13.60 9.68 -3.44
N GLU A 160 14.27 10.84 -3.39
CA GLU A 160 15.49 11.03 -2.60
C GLU A 160 15.22 11.02 -1.09
N LYS A 161 14.05 11.50 -0.66
CA LYS A 161 13.69 11.53 0.76
C LYS A 161 13.33 10.13 1.26
N SER A 162 14.11 9.63 2.22
CA SER A 162 13.90 8.32 2.86
C SER A 162 12.54 8.19 3.53
N ILE A 163 11.98 9.29 4.03
CA ILE A 163 10.67 9.35 4.68
C ILE A 163 9.51 8.93 3.78
N TYR A 164 9.65 9.04 2.45
CA TYR A 164 8.68 8.50 1.49
C TYR A 164 9.11 7.12 1.00
N ARG A 165 10.40 6.98 0.69
CA ARG A 165 10.93 5.79 0.02
C ARG A 165 10.83 4.53 0.88
N GLU A 166 11.29 4.56 2.13
CA GLU A 166 11.35 3.35 2.96
C GLU A 166 9.95 2.89 3.41
N PRO A 167 9.04 3.78 3.85
CA PRO A 167 7.65 3.39 4.11
C PRO A 167 6.93 2.87 2.86
N SER A 168 7.23 3.41 1.68
CA SER A 168 6.63 2.92 0.43
C SER A 168 7.10 1.51 0.07
N LYS A 169 8.38 1.20 0.23
CA LYS A 169 8.89 -0.18 0.05
C LYS A 169 8.23 -1.15 1.02
N LYS A 170 8.11 -0.75 2.29
CA LYS A 170 7.44 -1.57 3.32
C LYS A 170 5.96 -1.82 2.94
N ASN A 171 5.25 -0.77 2.57
CA ASN A 171 3.83 -0.88 2.16
C ASN A 171 3.66 -1.72 0.90
N LEU A 172 4.52 -1.56 -0.12
CA LEU A 172 4.51 -2.42 -1.31
C LEU A 172 4.67 -3.88 -0.91
N LYS A 173 5.68 -4.22 -0.11
CA LYS A 173 5.90 -5.58 0.37
C LYS A 173 4.70 -6.15 1.13
N ASN A 174 4.11 -5.37 2.04
CA ASN A 174 2.95 -5.82 2.82
C ASN A 174 1.73 -6.04 1.93
N LEU A 175 1.45 -5.09 1.03
CA LEU A 175 0.34 -5.17 0.07
C LEU A 175 0.50 -6.36 -0.86
N THR A 176 1.65 -6.52 -1.52
CA THR A 176 1.87 -7.63 -2.45
C THR A 176 1.81 -8.98 -1.76
N ASN A 177 2.34 -9.10 -0.54
CA ASN A 177 2.24 -10.33 0.23
C ASN A 177 0.80 -10.70 0.58
N LYS A 178 0.00 -9.72 1.01
CA LYS A 178 -1.39 -9.99 1.39
C LYS A 178 -2.24 -10.26 0.15
N SER A 179 -2.12 -9.44 -0.90
CA SER A 179 -2.94 -9.54 -2.11
C SER A 179 -2.57 -10.72 -3.02
N ALA A 180 -1.36 -11.27 -2.92
CA ALA A 180 -0.99 -12.47 -3.67
C ALA A 180 -1.88 -13.69 -3.35
N LYS A 181 -2.44 -13.76 -2.14
CA LYS A 181 -3.38 -14.81 -1.72
C LYS A 181 -4.70 -14.79 -2.50
N LEU A 182 -5.01 -13.66 -3.12
CA LEU A 182 -6.26 -13.37 -3.83
C LEU A 182 -6.06 -13.29 -5.33
N PHE A 183 -4.88 -13.69 -5.78
CA PHE A 183 -4.36 -13.58 -7.13
C PHE A 183 -5.16 -12.72 -8.11
N ASN A 184 -4.56 -11.58 -8.44
CA ASN A 184 -5.06 -10.67 -9.44
C ASN A 184 -3.95 -10.42 -10.46
N GLN A 185 -4.18 -10.91 -11.68
CA GLN A 185 -3.19 -10.81 -12.76
C GLN A 185 -2.81 -9.37 -13.09
N GLU A 186 -3.75 -8.44 -12.98
CA GLU A 186 -3.48 -7.03 -13.28
C GLU A 186 -2.51 -6.40 -12.29
N ILE A 187 -2.51 -6.82 -11.01
CA ILE A 187 -1.49 -6.39 -10.05
C ILE A 187 -0.11 -6.84 -10.52
N LEU A 188 0.02 -8.10 -10.95
CA LEU A 188 1.27 -8.62 -11.49
C LEU A 188 1.70 -7.87 -12.75
N TRP A 189 0.77 -7.52 -13.65
CA TRP A 189 1.06 -6.74 -14.86
C TRP A 189 1.56 -5.33 -14.53
N ILE A 190 0.92 -4.62 -13.60
CA ILE A 190 1.36 -3.30 -13.15
C ILE A 190 2.79 -3.37 -12.60
N LEU A 191 3.09 -4.36 -11.77
CA LEU A 191 4.43 -4.54 -11.19
C LEU A 191 5.47 -4.84 -12.27
N LEU A 192 5.17 -5.76 -13.20
CA LEU A 192 6.05 -6.12 -14.30
C LEU A 192 6.29 -4.95 -15.27
N GLU A 193 5.28 -4.15 -15.58
CA GLU A 193 5.41 -2.94 -16.39
C GLU A 193 6.41 -1.95 -15.76
N HIS A 194 6.31 -1.73 -14.44
CA HIS A 194 7.19 -0.81 -13.73
C HIS A 194 8.64 -1.27 -13.62
N THR A 195 8.96 -2.53 -13.91
CA THR A 195 10.37 -2.99 -14.05
C THR A 195 11.11 -2.29 -15.19
N GLN A 196 10.38 -1.73 -16.15
CA GLN A 196 10.93 -0.96 -17.27
C GLN A 196 11.10 0.53 -16.95
N ASN A 197 10.78 0.95 -15.73
CA ASN A 197 10.88 2.35 -15.35
C ASN A 197 12.33 2.86 -15.45
N LYS A 198 12.51 4.02 -16.09
CA LYS A 198 13.81 4.68 -16.27
C LYS A 198 14.50 5.00 -14.95
N ASN A 199 13.73 5.26 -13.89
CA ASN A 199 14.28 5.43 -12.54
C ASN A 199 14.63 4.05 -11.95
N LYS A 200 15.93 3.83 -11.71
CA LYS A 200 16.46 2.55 -11.19
C LYS A 200 15.89 2.15 -9.83
N ARG A 201 15.56 3.11 -8.95
CA ARG A 201 14.96 2.78 -7.64
C ARG A 201 13.52 2.29 -7.79
N ILE A 202 12.78 2.89 -8.72
CA ILE A 202 11.40 2.46 -9.05
C ILE A 202 11.43 1.07 -9.67
N SER A 203 12.23 0.88 -10.72
CA SER A 203 12.29 -0.42 -11.40
C SER A 203 12.84 -1.52 -10.50
N SER A 204 13.85 -1.25 -9.66
CA SER A 204 14.35 -2.21 -8.66
C SER A 204 13.26 -2.60 -7.66
N SER A 205 12.54 -1.62 -7.08
CA SER A 205 11.42 -1.90 -6.16
C SER A 205 10.28 -2.68 -6.83
N ALA A 206 10.00 -2.40 -8.11
CA ALA A 206 9.02 -3.14 -8.89
C ALA A 206 9.46 -4.60 -9.12
N GLY A 207 10.74 -4.84 -9.43
CA GLY A 207 11.29 -6.18 -9.57
C GLY A 207 11.21 -7.00 -8.27
N ASP A 208 11.55 -6.39 -7.13
CA ASP A 208 11.43 -7.04 -5.82
C ASP A 208 9.97 -7.34 -5.46
N SER A 209 9.08 -6.37 -5.70
CA SER A 209 7.64 -6.52 -5.45
C SER A 209 7.01 -7.59 -6.37
N THR A 210 7.46 -7.69 -7.62
CA THR A 210 7.05 -8.73 -8.58
C THR A 210 7.43 -10.11 -8.07
N LEU A 211 8.69 -10.29 -7.65
CA LEU A 211 9.17 -11.57 -7.12
C LEU A 211 8.42 -11.96 -5.84
N GLU A 212 8.21 -11.00 -4.94
CA GLU A 212 7.47 -11.20 -3.69
C GLU A 212 6.02 -11.61 -3.99
N TYR A 213 5.32 -10.86 -4.85
CA TYR A 213 3.96 -11.17 -5.27
C TYR A 213 3.89 -12.59 -5.83
N PHE A 214 4.68 -12.86 -6.87
CA PHE A 214 4.69 -14.16 -7.57
C PHE A 214 4.96 -15.34 -6.64
N THR A 215 5.88 -15.18 -5.68
CA THR A 215 6.25 -16.27 -4.76
C THR A 215 5.12 -16.67 -3.81
N ASN A 216 4.18 -15.76 -3.53
CA ASN A 216 3.08 -15.98 -2.61
C ASN A 216 1.75 -16.36 -3.29
N VAL A 217 1.71 -16.37 -4.64
CA VAL A 217 0.54 -16.83 -5.40
C VAL A 217 0.48 -18.35 -5.37
N SER A 218 -0.72 -18.92 -5.26
CA SER A 218 -0.91 -20.36 -5.31
C SER A 218 -0.62 -20.92 -6.71
N GLN A 219 -0.14 -22.17 -6.80
CA GLN A 219 0.07 -22.81 -8.09
C GLN A 219 -1.21 -22.79 -8.96
N LYS A 220 -2.36 -23.10 -8.36
CA LYS A 220 -3.67 -23.13 -9.04
C LYS A 220 -3.95 -21.82 -9.78
N ASP A 221 -3.63 -20.71 -9.15
CA ASP A 221 -3.88 -19.39 -9.71
C ASP A 221 -2.84 -19.02 -10.79
N LEU A 222 -1.59 -19.47 -10.63
CA LEU A 222 -0.56 -19.30 -11.66
C LEU A 222 -0.84 -20.12 -12.93
N GLU A 223 -1.58 -21.24 -12.84
CA GLU A 223 -1.95 -22.04 -14.02
C GLU A 223 -2.87 -21.28 -15.00
N VAL A 224 -3.64 -20.29 -14.51
CA VAL A 224 -4.54 -19.49 -15.37
C VAL A 224 -3.86 -18.23 -15.93
N LEU A 225 -2.57 -18.03 -15.66
CA LEU A 225 -1.82 -16.87 -16.13
C LEU A 225 -1.67 -16.89 -17.67
N ASP A 226 -1.85 -15.72 -18.28
CA ASP A 226 -1.55 -15.47 -19.69
C ASP A 226 -0.04 -15.62 -19.94
N MET A 227 0.37 -16.76 -20.49
CA MET A 227 1.78 -17.10 -20.71
C MET A 227 2.44 -16.25 -21.80
N PRO A 228 1.81 -16.02 -22.97
CA PRO A 228 2.34 -15.06 -23.95
C PRO A 228 2.63 -13.69 -23.34
N LYS A 229 1.67 -13.11 -22.61
CA LYS A 229 1.85 -11.80 -21.96
C LYS A 229 2.94 -11.83 -20.89
N PHE A 230 2.94 -12.88 -20.05
CA PHE A 230 3.97 -13.06 -19.01
C PHE A 230 5.37 -13.22 -19.58
N ALA A 231 5.54 -14.03 -20.64
CA ALA A 231 6.82 -14.23 -21.30
C ALA A 231 7.38 -12.91 -21.85
N ASN A 232 6.55 -12.11 -22.53
CA ASN A 232 6.95 -10.80 -23.05
C ASN A 232 7.45 -9.86 -21.93
N TYR A 233 6.71 -9.76 -20.82
CA TYR A 233 7.14 -8.94 -19.68
C TYR A 233 8.44 -9.44 -19.06
N VAL A 234 8.58 -10.76 -18.86
CA VAL A 234 9.81 -11.36 -18.31
C VAL A 234 11.01 -11.04 -19.21
N GLU A 235 10.86 -11.14 -20.53
CA GLU A 235 11.93 -10.86 -21.48
C GLU A 235 12.32 -9.38 -21.52
N SER A 236 11.34 -8.50 -21.58
CA SER A 236 11.54 -7.07 -21.42
C SER A 236 12.30 -6.78 -20.13
N SER A 237 11.97 -7.46 -19.03
CA SER A 237 12.61 -7.26 -17.72
C SER A 237 14.03 -7.82 -17.65
N LEU A 238 14.31 -8.94 -18.29
CA LEU A 238 15.68 -9.47 -18.43
C LEU A 238 16.59 -8.56 -19.26
N ASN A 239 16.01 -7.81 -20.20
CA ASN A 239 16.70 -6.85 -21.04
C ASN A 239 16.86 -5.46 -20.39
N SER A 240 16.28 -5.24 -19.20
CA SER A 240 16.36 -3.96 -18.46
C SER A 240 17.80 -3.47 -18.28
N GLY A 241 18.03 -2.16 -18.24
CA GLY A 241 19.33 -1.58 -17.87
C GLY A 241 19.68 -1.75 -16.38
N ASN A 242 18.73 -2.24 -15.57
CA ASN A 242 18.87 -2.37 -14.12
C ASN A 242 19.25 -3.81 -13.70
N ILE A 243 20.39 -3.95 -13.03
CA ILE A 243 20.92 -5.26 -12.60
C ILE A 243 20.01 -5.90 -11.54
N ASP A 244 19.41 -5.10 -10.65
CA ASP A 244 18.53 -5.60 -9.59
C ASP A 244 17.27 -6.21 -10.19
N VAL A 245 16.67 -5.56 -11.20
CA VAL A 245 15.54 -6.11 -11.96
C VAL A 245 15.91 -7.46 -12.57
N LYS A 246 17.06 -7.55 -13.26
CA LYS A 246 17.50 -8.83 -13.85
C LYS A 246 17.67 -9.91 -12.79
N LYS A 247 18.16 -9.55 -11.61
CA LYS A 247 18.34 -10.48 -10.50
C LYS A 247 16.99 -11.01 -10.01
N SER A 248 16.04 -10.12 -9.71
CA SER A 248 14.72 -10.51 -9.19
C SER A 248 13.93 -11.33 -10.23
N ILE A 249 14.02 -10.99 -11.51
CA ILE A 249 13.36 -11.73 -12.59
C ILE A 249 14.02 -13.09 -12.84
N LYS A 250 15.35 -13.19 -12.78
CA LYS A 250 16.02 -14.51 -12.85
C LYS A 250 15.61 -15.40 -11.68
N GLN A 251 15.49 -14.84 -10.47
CA GLN A 251 15.01 -15.58 -9.31
C GLN A 251 13.55 -16.04 -9.50
N LEU A 252 12.70 -15.22 -10.09
CA LEU A 252 11.34 -15.61 -10.46
C LEU A 252 11.35 -16.77 -11.47
N ILE A 253 12.16 -16.69 -12.54
CA ILE A 253 12.29 -17.76 -13.53
C ILE A 253 12.73 -19.07 -12.88
N ILE A 254 13.72 -19.03 -11.97
CA ILE A 254 14.22 -20.20 -11.24
C ILE A 254 13.10 -20.88 -10.42
N LYS A 255 12.11 -20.12 -9.95
CA LYS A 255 10.97 -20.66 -9.18
C LYS A 255 9.88 -21.27 -10.05
N LEU A 256 9.80 -20.94 -11.34
CA LEU A 256 8.73 -21.41 -12.23
C LEU A 256 8.51 -22.93 -12.22
N PRO A 257 9.54 -23.78 -12.23
CA PRO A 257 9.30 -25.23 -12.24
C PRO A 257 8.62 -25.79 -10.99
N LYS A 258 8.68 -25.07 -9.86
CA LYS A 258 7.96 -25.41 -8.63
C LYS A 258 6.59 -24.74 -8.56
N ALA A 259 6.40 -23.66 -9.32
CA ALA A 259 5.21 -22.81 -9.26
C ALA A 259 4.20 -23.13 -10.37
N LEU A 260 4.61 -23.83 -11.43
CA LEU A 260 3.80 -24.17 -12.60
C LEU A 260 3.86 -25.66 -12.90
N SER A 261 2.79 -26.17 -13.52
CA SER A 261 2.76 -27.48 -14.15
C SER A 261 3.75 -27.58 -15.30
N GLU A 262 4.17 -28.81 -15.63
CA GLU A 262 5.11 -29.05 -16.72
C GLU A 262 4.57 -28.51 -18.07
N LEU A 263 3.26 -28.62 -18.30
CA LEU A 263 2.62 -28.12 -19.52
C LEU A 263 2.71 -26.60 -19.60
N LYS A 264 2.39 -25.90 -18.51
CA LYS A 264 2.42 -24.43 -18.45
C LYS A 264 3.85 -23.89 -18.52
N LEU A 265 4.81 -24.59 -17.90
CA LEU A 265 6.23 -24.28 -18.03
C LEU A 265 6.75 -24.44 -19.46
N LYS A 266 6.33 -25.51 -20.17
CA LYS A 266 6.65 -25.69 -21.59
C LYS A 266 6.04 -24.60 -22.46
N GLU A 267 4.82 -24.18 -22.16
CA GLU A 267 4.16 -23.04 -22.81
C GLU A 267 5.00 -21.76 -22.61
N PHE A 268 5.34 -21.39 -21.38
CA PHE A 268 6.21 -20.24 -21.09
C PHE A 268 7.54 -20.26 -21.89
N ILE A 269 8.23 -21.41 -21.93
CA ILE A 269 9.47 -21.56 -22.69
C ILE A 269 9.22 -21.41 -24.20
N LYS A 270 8.09 -21.89 -24.71
CA LYS A 270 7.73 -21.79 -26.13
C LYS A 270 7.43 -20.35 -26.53
N GLU A 271 6.76 -19.59 -25.67
CA GLU A 271 6.36 -18.20 -25.92
C GLU A 271 7.50 -17.19 -25.67
N SER A 272 8.58 -17.60 -24.98
CA SER A 272 9.80 -16.78 -24.85
C SER A 272 10.50 -16.60 -26.21
N GLU A 273 10.76 -15.36 -26.63
CA GLU A 273 11.65 -14.99 -27.75
C GLU A 273 13.05 -15.60 -27.59
N ASN A 274 13.67 -15.55 -26.40
CA ASN A 274 15.01 -16.06 -26.13
C ASN A 274 15.00 -17.40 -25.36
N LYS A 275 14.43 -18.42 -25.99
CA LYS A 275 14.31 -19.80 -25.46
C LYS A 275 15.61 -20.34 -24.90
N LYS A 276 16.75 -20.07 -25.56
CA LYS A 276 18.08 -20.57 -25.14
C LYS A 276 18.51 -19.93 -23.81
N ALA A 277 18.34 -18.62 -23.65
CA ALA A 277 18.68 -17.92 -22.42
C ALA A 277 17.75 -18.34 -21.27
N THR A 278 16.44 -18.41 -21.50
CA THR A 278 15.45 -18.84 -20.52
C THR A 278 15.74 -20.26 -20.03
N ARG A 279 15.98 -21.22 -20.95
CA ARG A 279 16.41 -22.59 -20.60
C ARG A 279 17.72 -22.60 -19.82
N LYS A 280 18.69 -21.75 -20.17
CA LYS A 280 19.97 -21.67 -19.44
C LYS A 280 19.78 -21.21 -18.00
N VAL A 281 18.84 -20.31 -17.73
CA VAL A 281 18.49 -19.90 -16.35
C VAL A 281 17.83 -21.04 -15.59
N LEU A 282 16.87 -21.75 -16.21
CA LEU A 282 16.17 -22.89 -15.60
C LEU A 282 17.10 -24.08 -15.31
N LYS A 283 17.99 -24.42 -16.25
CA LYS A 283 18.93 -25.57 -16.15
C LYS A 283 20.01 -25.42 -15.09
N LYS A 284 20.27 -24.20 -14.59
CA LYS A 284 21.24 -24.01 -13.50
C LYS A 284 20.76 -24.62 -12.18
N GLU A 285 19.46 -24.88 -12.03
CA GLU A 285 18.87 -25.32 -10.77
C GLU A 285 17.99 -26.58 -10.92
N HIS A 286 17.49 -26.94 -12.12
CA HIS A 286 16.61 -28.11 -12.34
C HIS A 286 17.06 -29.01 -13.50
N SER A 287 16.74 -30.31 -13.40
CA SER A 287 17.20 -31.43 -14.25
C SER A 287 17.06 -31.22 -15.77
N PRO A 288 17.89 -31.91 -16.59
CA PRO A 288 18.10 -31.62 -18.02
C PRO A 288 16.92 -31.84 -18.98
N ASN A 289 15.76 -32.32 -18.51
CA ASN A 289 14.61 -32.70 -19.35
C ASN A 289 13.60 -31.56 -19.62
N LEU A 290 13.98 -30.30 -19.35
CA LEU A 290 13.23 -29.07 -19.65
C LEU A 290 13.83 -28.27 -20.82
#